data_AF-A0A922WYW8-F1
#
_entry.id   AF-A0A922WYW8-F1
#
_cell.length_a   1.000
_cell.length_b   1.000
_cell.length_c   1.000
_cell.angle_alpha   90.00
_cell.angle_beta   90.00
_cell.angle_gamma   90.00
#
_symmetry.space_group_name_H-M   'P 1'
#
loop_
_entity.id
_entity.type
_entity.pdbx_description
1 polymer ?
#
loop_
_entity_poly.entity_id
_entity_poly.type
_entity_poly.pdbx_seq_one_letter_code
_entity_poly.pdbx_strand_id
1 'polypeptide(L)' 'MSWNTFGRVLRFTTWGESHGPALGAVVDGCPPGLAISEGFIQPFMDARKPGTSRFTTQRREDDIVRILSGTFEGKTTGTP' A
#
# COMPACT_ATOMS: atom_id res chain seq x y z
N MET A 1 -20.56 7.50 3.44
CA MET A 1 -20.09 7.18 2.08
C MET A 1 -18.66 6.69 2.16
N SER A 2 -18.45 5.37 2.03
CA SER A 2 -17.35 4.80 1.24
C SER A 2 -17.56 3.29 1.18
N TRP A 3 -17.74 2.75 -0.03
CA TRP A 3 -17.43 1.35 -0.29
C TRP A 3 -15.91 1.27 -0.37
N ASN A 4 -15.25 1.22 0.78
CA ASN A 4 -13.78 1.21 0.88
C ASN A 4 -13.19 -0.19 0.79
N THR A 5 -14.05 -1.21 0.66
CA THR A 5 -13.68 -2.61 0.59
C THR A 5 -14.00 -3.15 -0.80
N PHE A 6 -12.99 -3.73 -1.46
CA PHE A 6 -13.10 -4.32 -2.79
C PHE A 6 -12.64 -5.77 -2.77
N GLY A 7 -13.31 -6.63 -3.53
CA GLY A 7 -12.97 -8.06 -3.64
C GLY A 7 -13.71 -8.96 -2.65
N ARG A 8 -13.55 -10.27 -2.82
CA ARG A 8 -14.27 -11.31 -2.05
C ARG A 8 -13.32 -12.25 -1.33
N VAL A 9 -12.49 -12.97 -2.11
CA VAL A 9 -11.47 -13.91 -1.60
C VAL A 9 -10.17 -13.16 -1.36
N LEU A 10 -9.61 -12.53 -2.39
CA LEU A 10 -8.61 -11.48 -2.24
C LEU A 10 -9.34 -10.16 -2.05
N ARG A 11 -9.18 -9.53 -0.89
CA ARG A 11 -9.95 -8.36 -0.48
C ARG A 11 -9.02 -7.23 -0.05
N PHE A 12 -9.37 -6.01 -0.43
CA PHE A 12 -8.63 -4.80 -0.14
C PHE A 12 -9.55 -3.82 0.58
N THR A 13 -9.14 -3.33 1.74
CA THR A 13 -9.88 -2.33 2.52
C THR A 13 -8.99 -1.13 2.77
N THR A 14 -9.36 0.06 2.28
CA THR A 14 -8.57 1.28 2.45
C THR A 14 -9.09 2.18 3.56
N TRP A 15 -8.20 2.97 4.15
CA TRP A 15 -8.54 3.95 5.19
C TRP A 15 -7.55 5.11 5.21
N GLY A 16 -7.92 6.19 5.89
CA GLY A 16 -7.10 7.39 6.06
C GLY A 16 -7.69 8.61 5.35
N GLU A 17 -7.05 9.75 5.62
CA GLU A 17 -7.46 11.07 5.16
C GLU A 17 -6.28 11.73 4.44
N SER A 18 -6.54 12.53 3.40
CA SER A 18 -5.47 13.18 2.61
C SER A 18 -4.61 14.16 3.40
N HIS A 19 -5.13 14.68 4.52
CA HIS A 19 -4.40 15.54 5.46
C HIS A 19 -4.19 14.85 6.81
N GLY A 20 -4.53 13.56 6.89
CA GLY A 20 -4.33 12.75 8.07
C GLY A 20 -2.87 12.33 8.24
N PRO A 21 -2.52 11.73 9.39
CA PRO A 21 -1.15 11.31 9.67
C PRO A 21 -0.67 10.16 8.77
N ALA A 22 -1.59 9.40 8.18
CA ALA A 22 -1.29 8.27 7.31
C ALA A 22 -2.47 7.92 6.39
N LEU A 23 -2.13 7.30 5.26
CA LEU A 23 -3.05 6.53 4.43
C LEU A 23 -2.69 5.05 4.57
N GLY A 24 -3.69 4.18 4.57
CA GLY A 24 -3.47 2.76 4.80
C GLY A 24 -4.41 1.86 4.00
N ALA A 25 -3.99 0.61 3.88
CA ALA A 25 -4.79 -0.46 3.29
C ALA A 25 -4.56 -1.77 4.05
N VAL A 26 -5.60 -2.59 4.14
CA VAL A 26 -5.56 -3.97 4.62
C VAL A 26 -5.82 -4.87 3.43
N VAL A 27 -5.00 -5.92 3.27
CA VAL A 27 -5.14 -6.90 2.19
C VAL A 27 -5.37 -8.28 2.79
N ASP A 28 -6.58 -8.81 2.65
CA ASP A 28 -6.97 -10.14 3.13
C ASP A 28 -6.92 -11.18 2.00
N GLY A 29 -6.68 -12.44 2.36
CA GLY A 29 -6.76 -13.57 1.44
C GLY A 29 -5.52 -13.76 0.56
N CYS A 30 -4.43 -13.09 0.90
CA CYS A 30 -3.11 -13.37 0.32
C CYS A 30 -2.62 -14.74 0.82
N PRO A 31 -2.19 -15.67 -0.04
CA PRO A 31 -1.66 -16.95 0.41
C PRO A 31 -0.31 -16.77 1.14
N PRO A 32 0.05 -17.67 2.06
CA PRO A 32 1.35 -17.65 2.73
C PRO A 32 2.51 -18.00 1.77
N GLY A 33 3.72 -17.55 2.13
CA GLY A 33 4.96 -17.94 1.46
C GLY A 33 5.39 -17.07 0.27
N LEU A 34 4.65 -16.01 -0.05
CA LEU A 34 5.02 -15.07 -1.10
C LEU A 34 6.09 -14.11 -0.58
N ALA A 35 7.19 -13.95 -1.33
CA ALA A 35 8.22 -12.97 -1.00
C ALA A 35 7.67 -11.55 -1.20
N ILE A 36 7.72 -10.74 -0.14
CA ILE A 36 7.24 -9.36 -0.17
C ILE A 36 8.04 -8.51 0.82
N SER A 37 8.29 -7.26 0.43
CA SER A 37 8.97 -6.25 1.26
C SER A 37 8.56 -4.85 0.81
N GLU A 38 8.84 -3.85 1.63
CA GLU A 38 8.62 -2.44 1.28
C GLU A 38 9.38 -2.07 0.00
N GLY A 39 10.62 -2.58 -0.17
CA GLY A 39 11.43 -2.33 -1.37
C GLY A 39 10.84 -2.92 -2.65
N PHE A 40 10.01 -3.96 -2.54
CA PHE A 40 9.25 -4.47 -3.68
C PHE A 40 8.08 -3.53 -4.04
N ILE A 41 7.42 -2.91 -3.06
CA ILE A 41 6.24 -2.07 -3.27
C ILE A 41 6.62 -0.64 -3.67
N GLN A 42 7.72 -0.11 -3.11
CA GLN A 42 8.14 1.28 -3.27
C GLN A 42 8.25 1.77 -4.71
N PRO A 43 8.80 1.00 -5.68
CA PRO A 43 8.86 1.45 -7.08
C PRO A 43 7.48 1.72 -7.70
N PHE A 44 6.44 0.98 -7.28
CA PHE A 44 5.08 1.18 -7.75
C PHE A 44 4.45 2.45 -7.18
N MET A 45 4.85 2.84 -5.96
CA MET A 45 4.46 4.11 -5.36
C MET A 45 5.20 5.27 -6.03
N ASP A 46 6.51 5.13 -6.22
CA ASP A 46 7.33 6.17 -6.86
C ASP A 46 6.90 6.45 -8.30
N ALA A 47 6.48 5.42 -9.04
CA ALA A 47 5.91 5.58 -10.38
C ALA A 47 4.59 6.39 -10.40
N ARG A 48 3.87 6.44 -9.27
CA ARG A 48 2.62 7.19 -9.12
C ARG A 48 2.81 8.59 -8.55
N LYS A 49 3.99 8.89 -7.97
CA LYS A 49 4.26 10.19 -7.36
C LYS A 49 4.11 11.33 -8.38
N PRO A 50 3.34 12.39 -8.07
CA PRO A 50 3.39 13.62 -8.82
C PRO A 50 4.78 14.25 -8.69
N GLY A 51 5.19 15.06 -9.68
CA GLY A 51 6.50 15.71 -9.72
C GLY A 51 7.54 15.04 -10.63
N THR A 52 7.19 13.93 -11.29
CA THR A 52 8.05 13.24 -12.27
C THR A 52 8.08 13.92 -13.64
N SER A 53 7.12 14.81 -13.92
CA SER A 53 7.03 15.56 -15.16
C SER A 53 6.87 17.06 -14.90
N ARG A 54 7.39 17.89 -15.80
CA ARG A 54 7.33 19.36 -15.76
C ARG A 54 5.89 19.92 -15.69
N PHE A 55 4.89 19.10 -16.01
CA PHE A 55 3.46 19.47 -15.98
C PHE A 55 2.73 19.07 -14.68
N THR A 56 3.43 18.45 -13.73
CA THR A 56 2.82 17.98 -12.47
C THR A 56 3.13 18.93 -11.31
N THR A 57 2.35 18.84 -10.24
CA THR A 57 2.54 19.69 -9.06
C THR A 57 3.92 19.46 -8.45
N GLN A 58 4.51 20.51 -7.86
CA GLN A 58 5.83 20.42 -7.20
C GLN A 58 5.78 19.73 -5.83
N ARG A 59 4.61 19.25 -5.42
CA ARG A 59 4.39 18.63 -4.10
C ARG A 59 5.14 17.30 -4.08
N ARG A 60 6.16 17.22 -3.21
CA ARG A 60 6.92 16.00 -2.97
C ARG A 60 6.38 15.40 -1.69
N GLU A 61 5.67 14.29 -1.82
CA GLU A 61 5.30 13.45 -0.69
C GLU A 61 6.29 12.29 -0.68
N ASP A 62 7.00 12.14 0.44
CA ASP A 62 7.82 10.96 0.69
C ASP A 62 6.87 9.81 0.98
N ASP A 63 6.12 9.35 -0.04
CA ASP A 63 5.23 8.20 0.07
C ASP A 63 6.09 6.96 0.33
N ILE A 64 6.41 6.72 1.59
CA ILE A 64 7.21 5.62 2.07
C ILE A 64 6.26 4.56 2.58
N VAL A 65 6.32 3.38 1.98
CA VAL A 65 5.50 2.25 2.38
C VAL A 65 6.08 1.61 3.64
N ARG A 66 5.20 1.14 4.53
CA ARG A 66 5.55 0.27 5.67
C ARG A 66 4.58 -0.90 5.73
N ILE A 67 5.09 -2.10 5.92
CA ILE A 67 4.28 -3.28 6.19
C ILE A 67 4.17 -3.43 7.70
N LEU A 68 2.94 -3.39 8.22
CA LEU A 68 2.67 -3.43 9.66
C LEU A 68 2.32 -4.83 10.18
N SER A 69 1.82 -5.71 9.31
CA SER A 69 1.34 -7.06 9.62
C SER A 69 1.36 -7.96 8.38
N GLY A 70 0.97 -9.22 8.54
CA GLY A 70 0.83 -10.15 7.41
C GLY A 70 2.13 -10.70 6.82
N THR A 71 3.29 -10.31 7.36
CA THR A 71 4.60 -10.77 6.89
C THR A 71 5.52 -11.19 8.04
N PHE A 72 6.32 -12.23 7.80
CA PHE A 72 7.37 -12.71 8.69
C PHE A 72 8.54 -13.20 7.84
N GLU A 73 9.78 -12.84 8.23
CA GLU A 73 11.01 -13.21 7.50
C GLU A 73 10.96 -12.91 5.97
N GLY A 74 10.36 -11.78 5.59
CA GLY A 74 10.25 -11.35 4.19
C GLY A 74 9.24 -12.15 3.35
N LYS A 75 8.37 -12.93 4.00
CA LYS A 75 7.31 -13.71 3.34
C LYS A 75 5.94 -13.45 3.96
N THR A 76 4.88 -13.61 3.17
CA THR A 76 3.51 -13.52 3.67
C THR A 76 3.19 -14.68 4.61
N THR A 77 2.45 -14.39 5.68
CA THR A 77 2.00 -15.40 6.66
C THR A 77 0.63 -15.98 6.32
N GLY A 78 -0.08 -15.38 5.36
CA GLY A 78 -1.47 -15.71 5.05
C GLY A 78 -2.49 -14.97 5.91
N THR A 79 -2.01 -14.17 6.87
CA THR A 79 -2.84 -13.25 7.66
C THR A 79 -2.78 -11.86 7.07
N PRO A 80 -3.77 -11.00 7.38
CA PRO A 80 -3.68 -9.56 7.10
C PRO A 80 -2.57 -8.89 7.92
#